data_AF-A0AA43QS06-F1
#
_entry.id   AF-A0AA43QS06-F1
#
_cell.length_a   1.000
_cell.length_b   1.000
_cell.length_c   1.000
_cell.angle_alpha   90.00
_cell.angle_beta   90.00
_cell.angle_gamma   90.00
#
_symmetry.space_group_name_H-M   'P 1'
#
loop_
_entity.id
_entity.type
_entity.pdbx_description
1 polymer ?
#
loop_
_entity_poly.entity_id
_entity_poly.type
_entity_poly.pdbx_seq_one_letter_code
_entity_poly.pdbx_strand_id
1 'polypeptide(L)'
;MSLAVRAAEIDTGYALVEASLGLEHLAASFVSDAAYFIYASKRWNIWPKLESLALTSNILDPQQQSVYINDFLEAVALVAIKMPRLKSMELWNGRAGFAGVFQYQLLEIDPTAKITWRGTWDVPLEPRVQKVWQAVTSERLDCKLKVVTEILDADVVVTSYGDAIRHLRLLNTVVHPVSLWQIQEETAC
;
A
#
# COMPACT_ATOMS: atom_id res chain seq x y z
N MET A 1 3.61 -11.24 20.22
CA MET A 1 4.84 -10.53 19.82
C MET A 1 5.52 -9.98 21.06
N SER A 2 6.86 -10.05 21.18
CA SER A 2 7.58 -9.55 22.36
C SER A 2 7.77 -8.01 22.31
N LEU A 3 8.00 -7.38 23.47
CA LEU A 3 8.23 -5.93 23.56
C LEU A 3 9.46 -5.47 22.76
N ALA A 4 10.53 -6.27 22.73
CA ALA A 4 11.75 -5.96 22.01
C ALA A 4 11.55 -5.98 20.48
N VAL A 5 10.79 -6.95 19.96
CA VAL A 5 10.44 -7.02 18.53
C VAL A 5 9.63 -5.79 18.13
N ARG A 6 8.64 -5.42 18.94
CA ARG A 6 7.82 -4.24 18.69
C ARG A 6 8.63 -2.94 18.69
N ALA A 7 9.61 -2.79 19.58
CA ALA A 7 10.47 -1.62 19.61
C ALA A 7 11.32 -1.52 18.33
N ALA A 8 11.92 -2.63 17.87
CA ALA A 8 12.70 -2.66 16.64
C ALA A 8 11.87 -2.32 15.37
N GLU A 9 10.61 -2.75 15.32
CA GLU A 9 9.71 -2.39 14.21
C GLU A 9 9.35 -0.89 14.21
N ILE A 10 9.17 -0.30 15.39
CA ILE A 10 8.95 1.15 15.53
C ILE A 10 10.18 1.92 15.03
N ASP A 11 11.39 1.50 15.44
CA ASP A 11 12.63 2.15 15.02
C ASP A 11 12.85 2.01 13.50
N THR A 12 12.55 0.85 12.93
CA THR A 12 12.59 0.63 11.48
C THR A 12 11.59 1.54 10.75
N GLY A 13 10.39 1.73 11.31
CA GLY A 13 9.39 2.67 10.79
C GLY A 13 9.91 4.11 10.74
N TYR A 14 10.61 4.56 11.79
CA TYR A 14 11.25 5.88 11.80
C TYR A 14 12.36 6.01 10.76
N ALA A 15 13.26 5.04 10.69
CA ALA A 15 14.36 5.04 9.73
C ALA A 15 13.85 5.07 8.27
N LEU A 16 12.81 4.28 7.97
CA LEU A 16 12.20 4.23 6.64
C LEU A 16 11.56 5.57 6.27
N VAL A 17 10.87 6.19 7.22
CA VAL A 17 10.29 7.51 7.07
C VAL A 17 11.38 8.56 6.81
N GLU A 18 12.46 8.59 7.60
CA GLU A 18 13.57 9.54 7.41
C GLU A 18 14.23 9.39 6.04
N ALA A 19 14.51 8.15 5.63
CA ALA A 19 15.06 7.86 4.30
C ALA A 19 14.12 8.36 3.18
N SER A 20 12.81 8.18 3.34
CA SER A 20 11.81 8.54 2.32
C SER A 20 11.66 10.05 2.06
N LEU A 21 12.08 10.92 2.98
CA LEU A 21 11.93 12.38 2.83
C LEU A 21 12.71 12.94 1.63
N GLY A 22 13.82 12.30 1.26
CA GLY A 22 14.68 12.71 0.15
C GLY A 22 14.41 12.02 -1.19
N LEU A 23 13.52 11.03 -1.22
CA LEU A 23 13.31 10.13 -2.36
C LEU A 23 12.10 10.55 -3.20
N GLU A 24 12.16 10.21 -4.49
CA GLU A 24 11.03 10.28 -5.41
C GLU A 24 10.23 8.97 -5.41
N HIS A 25 10.91 7.84 -5.21
CA HIS A 25 10.29 6.52 -5.22
C HIS A 25 10.76 5.72 -4.01
N LEU A 26 9.82 5.13 -3.28
CA LEU A 26 10.10 4.18 -2.22
C LEU A 26 9.24 2.92 -2.41
N ALA A 27 9.89 1.77 -2.50
CA ALA A 27 9.26 0.47 -2.35
C ALA A 27 9.97 -0.29 -1.22
N ALA A 28 9.22 -0.69 -0.20
CA ALA A 28 9.76 -1.44 0.93
C ALA A 28 8.86 -2.65 1.23
N SER A 29 9.32 -3.81 0.78
CA SER A 29 8.65 -5.09 0.96
C SER A 29 9.26 -5.83 2.13
N PHE A 30 8.45 -6.25 3.10
CA PHE A 30 8.87 -7.02 4.28
C PHE A 30 9.93 -6.36 5.20
N VAL A 31 10.31 -5.10 4.93
CA VAL A 31 11.28 -4.34 5.75
C VAL A 31 10.62 -3.87 7.05
N SER A 32 9.40 -3.33 6.94
CA SER A 32 8.58 -2.87 8.05
C SER A 32 7.12 -3.00 7.66
N ASP A 33 6.28 -3.34 8.62
CA ASP A 33 4.84 -3.19 8.43
C ASP A 33 4.49 -1.72 8.18
N ALA A 34 3.62 -1.46 7.19
CA ALA A 34 3.18 -0.13 6.83
C ALA A 34 2.59 0.63 8.03
N ALA A 35 1.96 -0.04 8.99
CA ALA A 35 1.43 0.59 10.20
C ALA A 35 2.49 1.38 10.98
N TYR A 36 3.73 0.89 11.02
CA TYR A 36 4.83 1.59 11.68
C TYR A 36 5.32 2.79 10.87
N PHE A 37 5.34 2.69 9.53
CA PHE A 37 5.61 3.84 8.66
C PHE A 37 4.56 4.93 8.86
N ILE A 38 3.27 4.58 8.87
CA ILE A 38 2.15 5.51 9.08
C ILE A 38 2.20 6.12 10.50
N TYR A 39 2.54 5.32 11.51
CA TYR A 39 2.72 5.80 12.87
C TYR A 39 3.87 6.81 12.97
N ALA A 40 5.05 6.47 12.44
CA ALA A 40 6.23 7.33 12.45
C ALA A 40 6.02 8.62 11.64
N SER A 41 5.28 8.55 10.53
CA SER A 41 4.92 9.67 9.65
C SER A 41 4.18 10.81 10.36
N LYS A 42 3.60 10.57 11.54
CA LYS A 42 2.94 11.61 12.34
C LYS A 42 3.89 12.72 12.76
N ARG A 43 5.20 12.46 12.87
CA ARG A 43 6.21 13.46 13.27
C ARG A 43 6.63 14.42 12.16
N TRP A 44 6.28 14.13 10.91
CA TRP A 44 6.68 14.97 9.78
C TRP A 44 5.52 15.67 9.11
N ASN A 45 5.86 16.80 8.51
CA ASN A 45 4.88 17.71 7.92
C ASN A 45 4.76 17.51 6.41
N ILE A 46 5.84 17.15 5.70
CA ILE A 46 5.83 17.09 4.23
C ILE A 46 6.89 16.14 3.66
N TRP A 47 6.54 15.44 2.56
CA TRP A 47 7.45 14.72 1.68
C TRP A 47 7.56 15.48 0.36
N PRO A 48 8.57 16.34 0.19
CA PRO A 48 8.60 17.30 -0.92
C PRO A 48 8.78 16.64 -2.30
N LYS A 49 9.33 15.42 -2.34
CA LYS A 49 9.74 14.74 -3.58
C LYS A 49 9.00 13.46 -3.89
N LEU A 50 8.37 12.83 -2.89
CA LEU A 50 7.85 11.47 -3.03
C LEU A 50 6.71 11.41 -4.04
N GLU A 51 6.94 10.70 -5.14
CA GLU A 51 6.01 10.47 -6.24
C GLU A 51 5.39 9.07 -6.17
N SER A 52 6.13 8.07 -5.68
CA SER A 52 5.56 6.74 -5.44
C SER A 52 5.98 6.09 -4.13
N LEU A 53 5.02 5.39 -3.52
CA LEU A 53 5.20 4.66 -2.27
C LEU A 53 4.56 3.27 -2.37
N ALA A 54 5.31 2.21 -2.10
CA ALA A 54 4.77 0.85 -1.99
C ALA A 54 5.27 0.16 -0.72
N LEU A 55 4.34 -0.31 0.12
CA LEU A 55 4.65 -0.92 1.42
C LEU A 55 3.87 -2.22 1.62
N THR A 56 4.47 -3.17 2.34
CA THR A 56 3.74 -4.35 2.84
C THR A 56 2.94 -4.00 4.10
N SER A 57 1.73 -4.52 4.26
CA SER A 57 0.89 -4.29 5.46
C SER A 57 0.17 -5.55 5.92
N ASN A 58 0.48 -6.04 7.11
CA ASN A 58 -0.22 -7.18 7.72
C ASN A 58 -1.67 -6.86 8.12
N ILE A 59 -2.05 -5.57 8.16
CA ILE A 59 -3.45 -5.16 8.36
C ILE A 59 -4.33 -5.62 7.19
N LEU A 60 -3.78 -5.72 5.98
CA LEU A 60 -4.47 -6.26 4.81
C LEU A 60 -4.47 -7.78 4.90
N ASP A 61 -5.31 -8.33 5.77
CA ASP A 61 -5.52 -9.77 5.96
C ASP A 61 -7.03 -10.06 5.96
N PRO A 62 -7.51 -11.10 5.27
CA PRO A 62 -8.94 -11.45 5.22
C PRO A 62 -9.56 -11.78 6.59
N GLN A 63 -8.74 -12.10 7.60
CA GLN A 63 -9.20 -12.32 8.98
C GLN A 63 -9.44 -11.00 9.73
N GLN A 64 -8.92 -9.88 9.21
CA GLN A 64 -9.13 -8.56 9.79
C GLN A 64 -10.54 -8.07 9.46
N GLN A 65 -11.23 -7.50 10.45
CA GLN A 65 -12.54 -6.89 10.19
C GLN A 65 -12.38 -5.67 9.27
N SER A 66 -13.29 -5.53 8.30
CA SER A 66 -13.27 -4.45 7.30
C SER A 66 -13.15 -3.05 7.92
N VAL A 67 -13.75 -2.82 9.09
CA VAL A 67 -13.67 -1.54 9.82
C VAL A 67 -12.22 -1.14 10.11
N TYR A 68 -11.37 -2.09 10.53
CA TYR A 68 -9.98 -1.81 10.85
C TYR A 68 -9.12 -1.56 9.61
N ILE A 69 -9.44 -2.25 8.50
CA ILE A 69 -8.78 -1.98 7.22
C ILE A 69 -9.15 -0.56 6.77
N ASN A 70 -10.43 -0.19 6.83
CA ASN A 70 -10.87 1.16 6.47
C ASN A 70 -10.27 2.25 7.38
N ASP A 71 -10.20 2.03 8.70
CA ASP A 71 -9.54 2.95 9.64
C ASP A 71 -8.06 3.15 9.28
N PHE A 72 -7.39 2.06 8.89
CA PHE A 72 -6.00 2.12 8.46
C PHE A 72 -5.85 2.89 7.14
N LEU A 73 -6.69 2.61 6.14
CA LEU A 73 -6.67 3.31 4.85
C LEU A 73 -6.99 4.80 4.97
N GLU A 74 -7.82 5.20 5.94
CA GLU A 74 -8.04 6.59 6.29
C GLU A 74 -6.78 7.24 6.88
N ALA A 75 -6.12 6.57 7.84
CA ALA A 75 -4.86 7.05 8.42
C ALA A 75 -3.75 7.19 7.36
N VAL A 76 -3.70 6.28 6.39
CA VAL A 76 -2.79 6.32 5.25
C VAL A 76 -3.07 7.54 4.38
N ALA A 77 -4.34 7.83 4.07
CA ALA A 77 -4.72 9.00 3.29
C ALA A 77 -4.26 10.32 3.96
N LEU A 78 -4.37 10.42 5.29
CA LEU A 78 -3.88 11.58 6.05
C LEU A 78 -2.36 11.78 5.93
N VAL A 79 -1.60 10.69 5.75
CA VAL A 79 -0.17 10.76 5.45
C VAL A 79 0.06 11.13 3.99
N ALA A 80 -0.72 10.58 3.06
CA ALA A 80 -0.64 10.88 1.62
C ALA A 80 -0.89 12.36 1.29
N ILE A 81 -1.77 13.05 2.03
CA ILE A 81 -1.99 14.51 1.90
C ILE A 81 -0.66 15.28 2.06
N LYS A 82 0.25 14.80 2.90
CA LYS A 82 1.56 15.41 3.15
C LYS A 82 2.58 15.18 2.03
N MET A 83 2.22 14.50 0.94
CA MET A 83 3.13 14.09 -0.14
C MET A 83 2.81 14.83 -1.45
N PRO A 84 3.11 16.15 -1.59
CA PRO A 84 2.72 17.05 -2.69
C PRO A 84 2.95 16.56 -4.12
N ARG A 85 3.81 15.56 -4.33
CA ARG A 85 4.12 15.00 -5.66
C ARG A 85 3.61 13.58 -5.87
N LEU A 86 2.87 13.02 -4.92
CA LEU A 86 2.39 11.65 -4.96
C LEU A 86 1.53 11.38 -6.21
N LYS A 87 1.98 10.46 -7.03
CA LYS A 87 1.32 9.93 -8.23
C LYS A 87 0.79 8.52 -8.01
N SER A 88 1.47 7.70 -7.22
CA SER A 88 0.98 6.37 -6.87
C SER A 88 1.29 5.99 -5.43
N MET A 89 0.38 5.26 -4.80
CA MET A 89 0.63 4.63 -3.49
C MET A 89 0.03 3.25 -3.46
N GLU A 90 0.74 2.28 -2.88
CA GLU A 90 0.30 0.90 -2.78
C GLU A 90 0.57 0.32 -1.40
N LEU A 91 -0.45 -0.31 -0.85
CA LEU A 91 -0.35 -1.13 0.36
C LEU A 91 -0.76 -2.52 -0.03
N TRP A 92 0.11 -3.50 0.16
CA TRP A 92 -0.16 -4.86 -0.29
C TRP A 92 0.20 -5.88 0.77
N ASN A 93 -0.43 -7.04 0.66
CA ASN A 93 -0.10 -8.22 1.42
C ASN A 93 -0.51 -9.46 0.65
N GLY A 94 0.10 -10.59 0.95
CA GLY A 94 -0.34 -11.86 0.44
C GLY A 94 0.53 -12.98 0.95
N ARG A 95 -0.01 -14.18 1.00
CA ARG A 95 0.67 -15.43 1.34
C ARG A 95 -0.18 -16.59 0.83
N ALA A 96 0.22 -17.82 1.11
CA ALA A 96 -0.60 -18.98 0.80
C ALA A 96 -2.08 -18.75 1.24
N GLY A 97 -2.99 -18.82 0.27
CA GLY A 97 -4.44 -18.68 0.48
C GLY A 97 -5.02 -17.27 0.29
N PHE A 98 -4.23 -16.20 0.25
CA PHE A 98 -4.78 -14.86 -0.04
C PHE A 98 -3.77 -13.86 -0.60
N ALA A 99 -4.30 -12.87 -1.31
CA ALA A 99 -3.54 -11.69 -1.73
C ALA A 99 -4.48 -10.48 -1.81
N GLY A 100 -4.02 -9.32 -1.36
CA GLY A 100 -4.79 -8.07 -1.41
C GLY A 100 -3.88 -6.85 -1.58
N VAL A 101 -4.34 -5.87 -2.36
CA VAL A 101 -3.70 -4.58 -2.54
C VAL A 101 -4.74 -3.46 -2.52
N PHE A 102 -4.41 -2.40 -1.78
CA PHE A 102 -5.01 -1.09 -1.96
C PHE A 102 -4.06 -0.23 -2.80
N GLN A 103 -4.58 0.40 -3.84
CA GLN A 103 -3.82 1.26 -4.75
C GLN A 103 -4.46 2.64 -4.83
N TYR A 104 -3.64 3.68 -4.81
CA TYR A 104 -3.96 5.01 -5.27
C TYR A 104 -3.14 5.31 -6.52
N GLN A 105 -3.77 5.92 -7.52
CA GLN A 105 -3.13 6.34 -8.76
C GLN A 105 -3.71 7.66 -9.24
N LEU A 106 -2.85 8.64 -9.49
CA LEU A 106 -3.19 9.85 -10.24
C LEU A 106 -3.02 9.56 -11.74
N LEU A 107 -4.07 9.75 -12.52
CA LEU A 107 -4.00 9.63 -13.97
C LEU A 107 -3.60 11.00 -14.53
N GLU A 108 -2.50 11.08 -15.27
CA GLU A 108 -1.97 12.38 -15.73
C GLU A 108 -2.70 12.92 -16.99
N ILE A 109 -3.37 12.05 -17.75
CA ILE A 109 -4.02 12.40 -19.03
C ILE A 109 -5.45 12.96 -18.82
N ASP A 110 -6.11 12.59 -17.74
CA ASP A 110 -7.46 13.01 -17.34
C ASP A 110 -7.35 13.38 -15.85
N PRO A 111 -7.80 14.56 -15.38
CA PRO A 111 -7.74 14.99 -13.98
C PRO A 111 -8.64 14.09 -13.10
N THR A 112 -8.19 12.86 -12.95
CA THR A 112 -8.90 11.77 -12.32
C THR A 112 -7.87 11.03 -11.49
N ALA A 113 -8.18 10.89 -10.21
CA ALA A 113 -7.51 9.93 -9.36
C ALA A 113 -8.34 8.66 -9.28
N LYS A 114 -7.67 7.55 -9.00
CA LYS A 114 -8.30 6.25 -8.84
C LYS A 114 -7.80 5.64 -7.54
N ILE A 115 -8.73 5.17 -6.71
CA ILE A 115 -8.43 4.21 -5.65
C ILE A 115 -9.00 2.85 -6.03
N THR A 116 -8.20 1.81 -5.84
CA THR A 116 -8.56 0.44 -6.19
C THR A 116 -8.35 -0.47 -4.98
N TRP A 117 -9.36 -1.26 -4.64
CA TRP A 117 -9.15 -2.49 -3.88
C TRP A 117 -9.06 -3.66 -4.87
N ARG A 118 -8.00 -4.45 -4.81
CA ARG A 118 -7.85 -5.66 -5.62
C ARG A 118 -7.38 -6.82 -4.77
N GLY A 119 -8.05 -7.97 -4.81
CA GLY A 119 -7.63 -9.11 -3.99
C GLY A 119 -8.52 -10.35 -4.08
N THR A 120 -8.16 -11.38 -3.32
CA THR A 120 -8.92 -12.64 -3.23
C THR A 120 -10.13 -12.55 -2.30
N TRP A 121 -10.33 -11.41 -1.63
CA TRP A 121 -11.50 -11.12 -0.80
C TRP A 121 -11.95 -9.68 -1.01
N ASP A 122 -13.22 -9.41 -0.69
CA ASP A 122 -13.80 -8.08 -0.83
C ASP A 122 -13.58 -7.23 0.42
N VAL A 123 -13.19 -5.98 0.19
CA VAL A 123 -13.14 -4.91 1.20
C VAL A 123 -13.86 -3.71 0.60
N PRO A 124 -15.12 -3.48 0.98
CA PRO A 124 -15.83 -2.27 0.60
C PRO A 124 -15.09 -1.05 1.15
N LEU A 125 -14.59 -0.20 0.24
CA LEU A 125 -13.97 1.07 0.61
C LEU A 125 -15.06 2.02 1.09
N GLU A 126 -15.11 2.27 2.39
CA GLU A 126 -16.19 3.02 3.02
C GLU A 126 -16.20 4.50 2.57
N PRO A 127 -17.37 5.17 2.59
CA PRO A 127 -17.47 6.58 2.21
C PRO A 127 -16.49 7.50 2.96
N ARG A 128 -16.12 7.17 4.22
CA ARG A 128 -15.13 7.94 4.98
C ARG A 128 -13.73 7.87 4.34
N VAL A 129 -13.32 6.69 3.91
CA VAL A 129 -12.05 6.47 3.21
C VAL A 129 -12.05 7.21 1.87
N GLN A 130 -13.12 7.04 1.08
CA GLN A 130 -13.27 7.73 -0.21
C GLN A 130 -13.17 9.26 -0.06
N LYS A 131 -13.81 9.84 0.95
CA LYS A 131 -13.78 11.28 1.22
C LYS A 131 -12.38 11.80 1.52
N VAL A 132 -11.60 11.10 2.33
CA VAL A 132 -10.23 11.53 2.65
C VAL A 132 -9.28 11.34 1.46
N TRP A 133 -9.43 10.25 0.70
CA TRP A 133 -8.65 10.06 -0.53
C TRP A 133 -9.00 11.07 -1.63
N GLN A 134 -10.23 11.57 -1.68
CA GLN A 134 -10.61 12.68 -2.56
C GLN A 134 -9.90 13.99 -2.16
N ALA A 135 -9.57 14.17 -0.87
CA ALA A 135 -8.83 15.32 -0.38
C ALA A 135 -7.34 15.31 -0.80
N VAL A 136 -6.74 14.12 -0.93
CA VAL A 136 -5.37 13.95 -1.44
C VAL A 136 -5.19 14.60 -2.82
N THR A 137 -6.28 14.68 -3.60
CA THR A 137 -6.27 15.19 -4.97
C THR A 137 -6.90 16.58 -5.12
N SER A 138 -7.82 16.96 -4.23
CA SER A 138 -8.56 18.23 -4.33
C SER A 138 -7.68 19.46 -4.11
N GLU A 139 -6.57 19.35 -3.37
CA GLU A 139 -5.64 20.47 -3.19
C GLU A 139 -4.81 20.78 -4.45
N ARG A 140 -4.79 19.88 -5.45
CA ARG A 140 -3.86 19.98 -6.58
C ARG A 140 -4.52 20.34 -7.91
N LEU A 141 -5.65 19.71 -8.24
CA LEU A 141 -6.04 19.57 -9.65
C LEU A 141 -7.56 19.49 -9.93
N ASP A 142 -8.44 19.82 -8.97
CA ASP A 142 -9.91 19.62 -9.09
C ASP A 142 -10.27 18.22 -9.65
N CYS A 143 -9.51 17.21 -9.22
CA CYS A 143 -9.61 15.87 -9.76
C CYS A 143 -10.84 15.13 -9.24
N LYS A 144 -11.47 14.34 -10.10
CA LYS A 144 -12.50 13.37 -9.68
C LYS A 144 -11.85 12.10 -9.15
N LEU A 145 -12.32 11.59 -8.01
CA LEU A 145 -11.91 10.27 -7.52
C LEU A 145 -12.81 9.17 -8.10
N LYS A 146 -12.22 8.21 -8.80
CA LYS A 146 -12.84 6.94 -9.19
C LYS A 146 -12.52 5.89 -8.13
N VAL A 147 -13.53 5.13 -7.71
CA VAL A 147 -13.39 4.04 -6.75
C VAL A 147 -13.64 2.74 -7.50
N VAL A 148 -12.70 1.80 -7.41
CA VAL A 148 -12.73 0.54 -8.16
C VAL A 148 -12.51 -0.62 -7.19
N THR A 149 -13.25 -1.71 -7.40
CA THR A 149 -13.05 -2.98 -6.70
C THR A 149 -12.83 -4.08 -7.73
N GLU A 150 -11.76 -4.85 -7.58
CA GLU A 150 -11.37 -5.94 -8.48
C GLU A 150 -11.12 -7.21 -7.68
N ILE A 151 -12.12 -8.08 -7.60
CA ILE A 151 -11.96 -9.38 -6.95
C ILE A 151 -11.30 -10.36 -7.92
N LEU A 152 -10.26 -11.06 -7.46
CA LEU A 152 -9.60 -12.10 -8.23
C LEU A 152 -10.56 -13.29 -8.44
N ASP A 153 -10.45 -13.93 -9.60
CA ASP A 153 -11.29 -15.09 -9.93
C ASP A 153 -11.10 -16.23 -8.91
N ALA A 154 -12.16 -17.00 -8.65
CA ALA A 154 -12.16 -18.03 -7.62
C ALA A 154 -11.19 -19.20 -7.89
N ASP A 155 -10.72 -19.36 -9.13
CA ASP A 155 -9.71 -20.34 -9.55
C ASP A 155 -8.27 -19.84 -9.33
N VAL A 156 -8.07 -18.56 -8.96
CA VAL A 156 -6.75 -18.03 -8.61
C VAL A 156 -6.30 -18.60 -7.27
N VAL A 157 -5.36 -19.54 -7.34
CA VAL A 157 -4.69 -20.10 -6.16
C VAL A 157 -3.41 -19.33 -5.88
N VAL A 158 -3.38 -18.59 -4.77
CA VAL A 158 -2.15 -17.94 -4.28
C VAL A 158 -1.40 -18.93 -3.39
N THR A 159 -0.23 -19.40 -3.84
CA THR A 159 0.56 -20.38 -3.05
C THR A 159 1.70 -19.74 -2.28
N SER A 160 2.16 -18.55 -2.71
CA SER A 160 3.33 -17.87 -2.14
C SER A 160 3.22 -16.35 -2.20
N TYR A 161 4.17 -15.65 -1.59
CA TYR A 161 4.35 -14.20 -1.74
C TYR A 161 4.66 -13.81 -3.20
N GLY A 162 5.40 -14.64 -3.93
CA GLY A 162 5.73 -14.41 -5.34
C GLY A 162 4.48 -14.48 -6.23
N ASP A 163 3.60 -15.44 -5.97
CA ASP A 163 2.29 -15.53 -6.62
C ASP A 163 1.43 -14.31 -6.32
N ALA A 164 1.39 -13.88 -5.06
CA ALA A 164 0.63 -12.71 -4.66
C ALA A 164 1.05 -11.47 -5.47
N ILE A 165 2.35 -11.18 -5.57
CA ILE A 165 2.88 -10.06 -6.35
C ILE A 165 2.42 -10.16 -7.82
N ARG A 166 2.47 -11.36 -8.41
CA ARG A 166 2.06 -11.59 -9.80
C ARG A 166 0.56 -11.33 -10.03
N HIS A 167 -0.30 -11.82 -9.14
CA HIS A 167 -1.75 -11.71 -9.29
C HIS A 167 -2.29 -10.31 -8.97
N LEU A 168 -1.63 -9.59 -8.07
CA LEU A 168 -2.05 -8.26 -7.61
C LEU A 168 -1.75 -7.14 -8.61
N ARG A 169 -0.89 -7.35 -9.61
CA ARG A 169 -0.57 -6.34 -10.64
C ARG A 169 -0.17 -5.00 -10.02
N LEU A 170 0.82 -5.04 -9.13
CA LEU A 170 1.34 -3.86 -8.44
C LEU A 170 1.88 -2.84 -9.45
N LEU A 171 1.58 -1.56 -9.22
CA LEU A 171 1.98 -0.39 -10.00
C LEU A 171 3.48 -0.10 -9.87
N ASN A 172 4.03 -0.35 -8.69
CA ASN A 172 5.44 -0.14 -8.38
C ASN A 172 6.18 -1.48 -8.32
N THR A 173 7.46 -1.45 -8.70
CA THR A 173 8.33 -2.63 -8.57
C THR A 173 8.68 -2.84 -7.10
N VAL A 174 7.95 -3.73 -6.42
CA VAL A 174 8.13 -4.05 -4.99
C VAL A 174 9.20 -5.12 -4.73
N VAL A 175 9.53 -5.90 -5.76
CA VAL A 175 10.63 -6.86 -5.80
C VAL A 175 11.24 -6.76 -7.20
N HIS A 176 12.56 -6.71 -7.29
CA HIS A 176 13.23 -6.69 -8.58
C HIS A 176 12.87 -7.96 -9.38
N PRO A 177 12.54 -7.89 -10.69
CA PRO A 177 12.03 -9.03 -11.44
C PRO A 177 12.90 -10.30 -11.38
N VAL A 178 14.23 -10.14 -11.36
CA VAL A 178 15.17 -11.26 -11.22
C VAL A 178 15.05 -11.93 -9.85
N SER A 179 14.91 -11.15 -8.78
CA SER A 179 14.73 -11.68 -7.43
C SER A 179 13.36 -12.33 -7.25
N LEU A 180 12.33 -11.82 -7.91
CA LEU A 180 11.01 -12.44 -7.92
C LEU A 180 11.06 -13.84 -8.55
N TRP A 181 11.75 -13.97 -9.68
CA TRP A 181 11.97 -15.25 -10.33
C TRP A 181 12.73 -16.25 -9.43
N GLN A 182 13.78 -15.79 -8.75
CA GLN A 182 14.54 -16.63 -7.80
C GLN A 182 13.66 -17.13 -6.64
N ILE A 183 12.87 -16.24 -6.02
CA ILE A 183 11.94 -16.63 -4.94
C ILE A 183 10.95 -17.70 -5.42
N GLN A 184 10.47 -17.58 -6.66
CA GLN A 184 9.52 -18.53 -7.26
C GLN A 184 10.15 -19.91 -7.45
N GLU A 185 11.35 -19.99 -8.04
CA GLU A 185 12.07 -21.25 -8.21
C GLU A 185 12.35 -21.94 -6.87
N GLU A 186 12.68 -21.15 -5.83
CA GLU A 186 13.00 -21.68 -4.50
C GLU A 186 11.75 -22.15 -3.71
N THR A 187 10.56 -21.62 -4.03
CA THR A 187 9.30 -21.98 -3.34
C THR A 187 8.43 -22.98 -4.09
N ALA A 188 8.83 -23.40 -5.30
CA ALA A 188 8.12 -24.37 -6.13
C ALA A 188 8.40 -25.85 -5.77
N CYS A 189 9.14 -26.14 -4.70
CA CYS A 189 9.45 -27.50 -4.21
C CYS A 189 8.48 -28.00 -3.13
#